data_AF-A0A4Y8Q984-F1
#
_entry.id   AF-A0A4Y8Q984-F1
#
_cell.length_a   1.000
_cell.length_b   1.000
_cell.length_c   1.000
_cell.angle_alpha   90.00
_cell.angle_beta   90.00
_cell.angle_gamma   90.00
#
_symmetry.space_group_name_H-M   'P 1'
#
loop_
_entity.id
_entity.type
_entity.pdbx_description
1 polymer ?
#
loop_
_entity_poly.entity_id
_entity_poly.type
_entity_poly.pdbx_seq_one_letter_code
_entity_poly.pdbx_strand_id
1 'polypeptide(L)'
;MFNKLIKKILGNKPKTGSVVVIQLNDKIRPMDRGDVYEDPLDDLLKSHKWGEVIGGGTMLEESGEIMFCNIEVLIYSGNNEEKIIQQLIDFLEQAGAPYGSHVTLERSGVQINFGKKEGIGIYLDGIHLPDDVYRECDSNVVLSEISRLIDYTGEAQRFWQGDTETALYFYGESFEQMKKAIAEFTTTYPLCQNARIIQIA
;
A
#
# COMPACT_ATOMS: atom_id res chain seq x y z
N MET A 1 -11.22 -51.39 -0.73
CA MET A 1 -10.39 -50.28 -1.22
C MET A 1 -11.13 -48.93 -1.36
N PHE A 2 -12.47 -48.90 -1.41
CA PHE A 2 -13.25 -47.67 -1.56
C PHE A 2 -13.19 -46.68 -0.35
N ASN A 3 -13.02 -47.15 0.88
CA ASN A 3 -12.97 -46.27 2.07
C ASN A 3 -11.67 -45.46 2.24
N LYS A 4 -10.58 -45.82 1.54
CA LYS A 4 -9.33 -45.02 1.54
C LYS A 4 -9.38 -43.86 0.54
N LEU A 5 -10.26 -43.95 -0.48
CA LEU A 5 -10.38 -42.92 -1.51
C LEU A 5 -11.25 -41.73 -1.06
N ILE A 6 -12.28 -41.99 -0.26
CA ILE A 6 -13.19 -40.94 0.26
C ILE A 6 -12.51 -40.06 1.33
N LYS A 7 -11.61 -40.63 2.14
CA LYS A 7 -10.82 -39.84 3.12
C LYS A 7 -9.82 -38.87 2.46
N LYS A 8 -9.46 -39.09 1.20
CA LYS A 8 -8.56 -38.20 0.45
C LYS A 8 -9.29 -37.02 -0.21
N ILE A 9 -10.62 -37.09 -0.30
CA ILE A 9 -11.49 -36.05 -0.89
C ILE A 9 -12.13 -35.16 0.21
N LEU A 10 -12.13 -35.59 1.48
CA LEU A 10 -12.57 -34.83 2.66
C LEU A 10 -11.38 -34.33 3.50
N GLY A 11 -10.36 -33.79 2.83
CA GLY A 11 -9.01 -33.61 3.35
C GLY A 11 -8.64 -32.19 3.79
N ASN A 12 -9.50 -31.50 4.53
CA ASN A 12 -9.10 -30.58 5.61
C ASN A 12 -10.37 -30.11 6.33
N LYS A 13 -10.38 -30.18 7.66
CA LYS A 13 -11.39 -29.43 8.42
C LYS A 13 -11.24 -27.94 8.03
N PRO A 14 -12.34 -27.18 7.90
CA PRO A 14 -12.21 -25.74 7.72
C PRO A 14 -11.31 -25.20 8.83
N LYS A 15 -10.28 -24.45 8.44
CA LYS A 15 -9.36 -23.83 9.38
C LYS A 15 -10.18 -22.80 10.17
N THR A 16 -10.20 -22.94 11.49
CA THR A 16 -10.97 -22.07 12.38
C THR A 16 -10.06 -21.04 13.02
N GLY A 17 -10.56 -19.84 13.29
CA GLY A 17 -9.72 -18.76 13.78
C GLY A 17 -10.48 -17.47 14.05
N SER A 18 -9.70 -16.43 14.30
CA SER A 18 -10.13 -15.04 14.27
C SER A 18 -9.67 -14.41 12.97
N VAL A 19 -10.45 -13.45 12.49
CA VAL A 19 -10.10 -12.64 11.32
C VAL A 19 -9.70 -11.27 11.82
N VAL A 20 -8.60 -10.76 11.26
CA VAL A 20 -8.18 -9.37 11.40
C VAL A 20 -8.12 -8.73 10.03
N VAL A 21 -8.52 -7.47 9.95
CA VAL A 21 -8.47 -6.67 8.73
C VAL A 21 -7.38 -5.62 8.90
N ILE A 22 -6.39 -5.65 8.03
CA ILE A 22 -5.28 -4.70 8.01
C ILE A 22 -5.61 -3.67 6.94
N GLN A 23 -5.83 -2.42 7.33
CA GLN A 23 -5.95 -1.30 6.39
C GLN A 23 -4.62 -0.58 6.31
N LEU A 24 -4.06 -0.48 5.10
CA LEU A 24 -2.84 0.28 4.81
C LEU A 24 -3.22 1.58 4.11
N ASN A 25 -2.79 2.72 4.65
CA ASN A 25 -2.94 4.04 4.02
C ASN A 25 -1.96 4.23 2.83
N ASP A 26 -1.85 3.20 2.00
CA ASP A 26 -0.95 3.11 0.86
C ASP A 26 -1.76 3.12 -0.43
N LYS A 27 -1.46 4.07 -1.32
CA LYS A 27 -2.04 4.19 -2.65
C LYS A 27 -1.40 3.22 -3.65
N ILE A 28 -1.29 1.95 -3.24
CA ILE A 28 -0.65 0.86 -3.97
C ILE A 28 -1.67 0.06 -4.78
N ARG A 29 -1.31 -0.32 -6.01
CA ARG A 29 -2.18 -1.09 -6.89
C ARG A 29 -2.26 -2.55 -6.47
N PRO A 30 -3.34 -3.30 -6.82
CA PRO A 30 -3.53 -4.67 -6.37
C PRO A 30 -2.37 -5.63 -6.65
N MET A 31 -1.74 -5.55 -7.83
CA MET A 31 -0.61 -6.43 -8.17
C MET A 31 0.61 -6.12 -7.31
N ASP A 32 0.99 -4.83 -7.23
CA ASP A 32 2.13 -4.38 -6.43
C ASP A 32 1.90 -4.65 -4.92
N ARG A 33 0.65 -4.58 -4.45
CA ARG A 33 0.26 -4.93 -3.08
C ARG A 33 0.50 -6.41 -2.78
N GLY A 34 0.23 -7.27 -3.76
CA GLY A 34 0.53 -8.70 -3.70
C GLY A 34 2.01 -8.94 -3.40
N ASP A 35 2.86 -8.35 -4.23
CA ASP A 35 4.32 -8.52 -4.15
C ASP A 35 4.92 -7.91 -2.86
N VAL A 36 4.50 -6.69 -2.50
CA VAL A 36 5.09 -5.94 -1.38
C VAL A 36 4.57 -6.42 -0.02
N TYR A 37 3.29 -6.78 0.08
CA TYR A 37 2.65 -7.05 1.36
C TYR A 37 2.04 -8.45 1.45
N GLU A 38 1.14 -8.83 0.54
CA GLU A 38 0.31 -10.04 0.74
C GLU A 38 1.12 -11.33 0.71
N ASP A 39 1.92 -11.54 -0.34
CA ASP A 39 2.68 -12.77 -0.53
C ASP A 39 3.74 -12.95 0.58
N PRO A 40 4.58 -11.94 0.92
CA PRO A 40 5.51 -12.04 2.03
C PRO A 40 4.85 -12.28 3.39
N LEU A 41 3.70 -11.64 3.64
CA LEU A 41 2.95 -11.79 4.89
C LEU A 41 2.33 -13.18 5.01
N ASP A 42 1.77 -13.69 3.93
CA ASP A 42 1.18 -15.02 3.86
C ASP A 42 2.25 -16.12 4.06
N ASP A 43 3.43 -15.96 3.46
CA ASP A 43 4.58 -16.83 3.67
C ASP A 43 5.05 -16.83 5.14
N LEU A 44 5.12 -15.65 5.78
CA LEU A 44 5.44 -15.51 7.20
C LEU A 44 4.43 -16.27 8.08
N LEU A 45 3.12 -16.06 7.82
CA LEU A 45 2.04 -16.69 8.56
C LEU A 45 2.04 -18.22 8.42
N LYS A 46 2.17 -18.71 7.19
CA LYS A 46 2.15 -20.14 6.86
C LYS A 46 3.37 -20.87 7.39
N SER A 47 4.57 -20.29 7.28
CA SER A 47 5.81 -20.90 7.79
C SER A 47 5.77 -21.14 9.30
N HIS A 48 5.13 -20.24 10.06
CA HIS A 48 4.95 -20.37 11.50
C HIS A 48 3.68 -21.12 11.91
N LYS A 49 2.83 -21.50 10.95
CA LYS A 49 1.48 -22.07 11.19
C LYS A 49 0.59 -21.16 12.05
N TRP A 50 0.80 -19.85 11.91
CA TRP A 50 0.04 -18.83 12.61
C TRP A 50 -1.31 -18.56 11.94
N GLY A 51 -1.34 -18.60 10.62
CA GLY A 51 -2.51 -18.19 9.85
C GLY A 51 -2.27 -18.25 8.34
N GLU A 52 -3.09 -17.52 7.60
CA GLU A 52 -2.92 -17.22 6.17
C GLU A 52 -3.64 -15.92 5.80
N VAL A 53 -3.20 -15.29 4.71
CA VAL A 53 -3.98 -14.24 4.05
C VAL A 53 -5.16 -14.90 3.34
N ILE A 54 -6.36 -14.37 3.57
CA ILE A 54 -7.62 -14.95 3.06
C ILE A 54 -8.36 -14.02 2.09
N GLY A 55 -7.92 -12.77 1.97
CA GLY A 55 -8.56 -11.78 1.13
C GLY A 55 -7.85 -10.44 1.17
N GLY A 56 -8.38 -9.52 0.39
CA GLY A 56 -7.89 -8.15 0.32
C GLY A 56 -8.80 -7.30 -0.55
N GLY A 57 -8.68 -5.98 -0.40
CA GLY A 57 -9.55 -5.02 -1.07
C GLY A 57 -8.82 -3.73 -1.40
N THR A 58 -9.34 -3.01 -2.40
CA THR A 58 -8.86 -1.67 -2.74
C THR A 58 -10.03 -0.74 -2.64
N MET A 59 -9.92 0.28 -1.79
CA MET A 59 -10.91 1.34 -1.73
C MET A 59 -10.53 2.42 -2.73
N LEU A 60 -11.49 2.83 -3.55
CA LEU A 60 -11.33 3.88 -4.55
C LEU A 60 -12.21 5.08 -4.18
N GLU A 61 -11.72 6.27 -4.47
CA GLU A 61 -12.55 7.48 -4.59
C GLU A 61 -13.50 7.35 -5.78
N GLU A 62 -14.49 8.26 -5.86
CA GLU A 62 -15.35 8.39 -7.05
C GLU A 62 -14.54 8.65 -8.33
N SER A 63 -13.37 9.28 -8.22
CA SER A 63 -12.43 9.53 -9.33
C SER A 63 -11.71 8.26 -9.82
N GLY A 64 -11.82 7.14 -9.09
CA GLY A 64 -11.01 5.94 -9.32
C GLY A 64 -9.60 6.01 -8.71
N GLU A 65 -9.26 7.10 -8.00
CA GLU A 65 -8.01 7.19 -7.23
C GLU A 65 -8.05 6.24 -6.04
N ILE A 66 -6.95 5.54 -5.76
CA ILE A 66 -6.87 4.66 -4.59
C ILE A 66 -6.87 5.49 -3.31
N MET A 67 -7.77 5.18 -2.38
CA MET A 67 -7.77 5.75 -1.03
C MET A 67 -6.82 4.98 -0.12
N PHE A 68 -7.03 3.66 -0.04
CA PHE A 68 -6.28 2.73 0.80
C PHE A 68 -6.49 1.30 0.29
N CYS A 69 -5.72 0.36 0.83
CA CYS A 69 -5.95 -1.06 0.60
C CYS A 69 -6.14 -1.83 1.91
N ASN A 70 -6.81 -2.98 1.80
CA ASN A 70 -7.08 -3.90 2.88
C ASN A 70 -6.42 -5.25 2.62
N ILE A 71 -5.94 -5.90 3.68
CA ILE A 71 -5.51 -7.30 3.70
C ILE A 71 -6.26 -8.00 4.82
N GLU A 72 -6.91 -9.11 4.50
CA GLU A 72 -7.67 -9.92 5.47
C GLU A 72 -6.84 -11.14 5.85
N VAL A 73 -6.61 -11.30 7.15
CA VAL A 73 -5.78 -12.39 7.70
C VAL A 73 -6.61 -13.26 8.64
N LEU A 74 -6.56 -14.58 8.39
CA LEU A 74 -7.09 -15.58 9.31
C LEU A 74 -5.97 -16.04 10.25
N ILE A 75 -6.11 -15.78 11.55
CA ILE A 75 -5.23 -16.31 12.59
C ILE A 75 -5.83 -17.62 13.12
N TYR A 76 -5.07 -18.72 13.04
CA TYR A 76 -5.56 -20.04 13.46
C TYR A 76 -5.79 -20.14 14.96
N SER A 77 -6.85 -20.89 15.31
CA SER A 77 -7.22 -21.15 16.70
C SER A 77 -6.08 -21.79 17.49
N GLY A 78 -5.89 -21.35 18.74
CA GLY A 78 -4.85 -21.86 19.63
C GLY A 78 -3.51 -21.11 19.54
N ASN A 79 -3.36 -20.20 18.59
CA ASN A 79 -2.25 -19.26 18.58
C ASN A 79 -2.52 -18.03 19.47
N ASN A 80 -1.44 -17.35 19.86
CA ASN A 80 -1.53 -16.08 20.59
C ASN A 80 -1.79 -14.95 19.60
N GLU A 81 -3.06 -14.54 19.48
CA GLU A 81 -3.53 -13.49 18.57
C GLU A 81 -2.80 -12.15 18.77
N GLU A 82 -2.70 -11.67 20.01
CA GLU A 82 -2.05 -10.40 20.34
C GLU A 82 -0.58 -10.38 19.90
N LYS A 83 0.15 -11.45 20.20
CA LYS A 83 1.55 -11.58 19.76
C LYS A 83 1.67 -11.59 18.24
N ILE A 84 0.77 -12.29 17.55
CA ILE A 84 0.79 -12.35 16.08
C ILE A 84 0.50 -10.96 15.51
N ILE A 85 -0.52 -10.26 16.00
CA ILE A 85 -0.84 -8.89 15.56
C ILE A 85 0.38 -7.98 15.69
N GLN A 86 1.11 -8.04 16.81
CA GLN A 86 2.34 -7.26 16.96
C GLN A 86 3.40 -7.62 15.90
N GLN A 87 3.57 -8.91 15.57
CA GLN A 87 4.49 -9.33 14.51
C GLN A 87 4.03 -8.90 13.11
N LEU A 88 2.73 -8.88 12.83
CA LEU A 88 2.19 -8.36 11.57
C LEU A 88 2.46 -6.85 11.45
N ILE A 89 2.23 -6.09 12.52
CA ILE A 89 2.54 -4.66 12.58
C ILE A 89 4.04 -4.43 12.34
N ASP A 90 4.91 -5.12 13.08
CA ASP A 90 6.37 -4.98 12.95
C ASP A 90 6.84 -5.30 11.52
N PHE A 91 6.25 -6.32 10.90
CA PHE A 91 6.54 -6.71 9.51
C PHE A 91 6.11 -5.63 8.53
N LEU A 92 4.88 -5.14 8.63
CA LEU A 92 4.34 -4.14 7.70
C LEU A 92 5.05 -2.79 7.83
N GLU A 93 5.42 -2.38 9.03
CA GLU A 93 6.23 -1.17 9.23
C GLU A 93 7.62 -1.29 8.61
N GLN A 94 8.24 -2.49 8.65
CA GLN A 94 9.50 -2.75 7.96
C GLN A 94 9.34 -2.73 6.44
N ALA A 95 8.20 -3.21 5.93
CA ALA A 95 7.82 -3.12 4.52
C ALA A 95 7.45 -1.69 4.07
N GLY A 96 7.45 -0.71 4.98
CA GLY A 96 7.20 0.70 4.67
C GLY A 96 5.77 1.16 4.86
N ALA A 97 4.98 0.49 5.72
CA ALA A 97 3.61 0.89 6.00
C ALA A 97 3.52 2.37 6.45
N PRO A 98 2.63 3.15 5.81
CA PRO A 98 2.49 4.57 6.08
C PRO A 98 1.66 4.86 7.33
N TYR A 99 1.86 6.04 7.91
CA TYR A 99 0.99 6.59 8.95
C TYR A 99 -0.48 6.57 8.52
N GLY A 100 -1.39 6.35 9.49
CA GLY A 100 -2.83 6.19 9.24
C GLY A 100 -3.25 4.75 8.94
N SER A 101 -2.31 3.80 8.90
CA SER A 101 -2.59 2.37 8.80
C SER A 101 -3.08 1.80 10.15
N HIS A 102 -3.90 0.76 10.11
CA HIS A 102 -4.40 0.12 11.33
C HIS A 102 -4.81 -1.33 11.13
N VAL A 103 -4.77 -2.11 12.21
CA VAL A 103 -5.36 -3.46 12.28
C VAL A 103 -6.69 -3.37 13.00
N THR A 104 -7.74 -3.92 12.41
CA THR A 104 -9.07 -4.06 13.02
C THR A 104 -9.33 -5.52 13.40
N LEU A 105 -9.64 -5.77 14.67
CA LEU A 105 -10.07 -7.09 15.14
C LEU A 105 -11.57 -7.25 14.87
N GLU A 106 -11.97 -8.04 13.87
CA GLU A 106 -13.37 -8.11 13.41
C GLU A 106 -14.38 -8.39 14.53
N ARG A 107 -14.01 -9.26 15.48
CA ARG A 107 -14.93 -9.66 16.57
C ARG A 107 -15.26 -8.51 17.54
N SER A 108 -14.35 -7.55 17.69
CA SER A 108 -14.46 -6.49 18.71
C SER A 108 -14.58 -5.09 18.11
N GLY A 109 -14.20 -4.91 16.84
CA GLY A 109 -14.07 -3.61 16.20
C GLY A 109 -12.91 -2.77 16.74
N VAL A 110 -12.07 -3.32 17.63
CA VAL A 110 -10.90 -2.62 18.17
C VAL A 110 -9.91 -2.36 17.05
N GLN A 111 -9.45 -1.12 16.95
CA GLN A 111 -8.43 -0.67 16.01
C GLN A 111 -7.11 -0.42 16.73
N ILE A 112 -6.03 -0.93 16.14
CA ILE A 112 -4.66 -0.71 16.59
C ILE A 112 -3.93 0.02 15.46
N ASN A 113 -3.64 1.30 15.67
CA ASN A 113 -2.95 2.14 14.69
C ASN A 113 -1.46 1.78 14.63
N PHE A 114 -0.91 1.81 13.42
CA PHE A 114 0.52 1.62 13.16
C PHE A 114 0.94 2.38 11.91
N GLY A 115 2.21 2.24 11.54
CA GLY A 115 2.77 2.88 10.36
C GLY A 115 3.75 3.98 10.76
N LYS A 116 4.79 4.14 9.94
CA LYS A 116 5.93 5.00 10.26
C LYS A 116 6.33 5.94 9.11
N LYS A 117 5.86 5.67 7.89
CA LYS A 117 6.22 6.48 6.73
C LYS A 117 5.22 7.63 6.57
N GLU A 118 5.75 8.84 6.41
CA GLU A 118 4.98 9.98 5.91
C GLU A 118 4.87 9.88 4.38
N GLY A 119 3.81 10.45 3.83
CA GLY A 119 3.49 10.34 2.41
C GLY A 119 3.41 11.70 1.74
N ILE A 120 3.93 11.79 0.51
CA ILE A 120 3.79 12.96 -0.36
C ILE A 120 3.09 12.56 -1.65
N GLY A 121 2.04 13.30 -2.02
CA GLY A 121 1.37 13.21 -3.30
C GLY A 121 1.69 14.45 -4.15
N ILE A 122 2.17 14.23 -5.37
CA ILE A 122 2.39 15.26 -6.38
C ILE A 122 1.41 15.02 -7.51
N TYR A 123 0.49 15.96 -7.72
CA TYR A 123 -0.50 15.85 -8.79
C TYR A 123 -0.16 16.88 -9.87
N LEU A 124 0.18 16.36 -11.04
CA LEU A 124 0.52 17.10 -12.24
C LEU A 124 -0.75 17.49 -12.98
N ASP A 125 -0.79 18.72 -13.47
CA ASP A 125 -1.88 19.22 -14.31
C ASP A 125 -1.90 18.45 -15.63
N GLY A 126 -3.07 17.93 -16.01
CA GLY A 126 -3.27 17.16 -17.24
C GLY A 126 -4.01 17.92 -18.35
N ILE A 127 -4.50 19.14 -18.10
CA ILE A 127 -5.40 19.84 -19.05
C ILE A 127 -5.14 21.34 -19.26
N HIS A 128 -4.34 22.02 -18.42
CA HIS A 128 -4.15 23.47 -18.50
C HIS A 128 -2.75 23.94 -18.92
N LEU A 129 -1.81 23.04 -19.17
CA LEU A 129 -0.50 23.38 -19.72
C LEU A 129 -0.56 23.53 -21.26
N PRO A 130 0.40 24.27 -21.86
CA PRO A 130 0.55 24.33 -23.32
C PRO A 130 0.74 22.94 -23.96
N ASP A 131 0.17 22.71 -25.15
CA ASP A 131 0.22 21.43 -25.85
C ASP A 131 1.64 20.90 -26.14
N ASP A 132 2.61 21.81 -26.34
CA ASP A 132 4.02 21.46 -26.51
C ASP A 132 4.61 20.86 -25.25
N VAL A 133 4.19 21.28 -24.05
CA VAL A 133 4.63 20.66 -22.79
C VAL A 133 4.23 19.19 -22.73
N TYR A 134 2.97 18.86 -23.02
CA TYR A 134 2.51 17.46 -23.04
C TYR A 134 3.14 16.61 -24.14
N ARG A 135 3.60 17.24 -25.22
CA ARG A 135 4.26 16.57 -26.35
C ARG A 135 5.74 16.30 -26.08
N GLU A 136 6.40 17.21 -25.38
CA GLU A 136 7.86 17.22 -25.21
C GLU A 136 8.31 16.71 -23.84
N CYS A 137 7.44 16.75 -22.83
CA CYS A 137 7.74 16.25 -21.48
C CYS A 137 7.09 14.88 -21.22
N ASP A 138 7.68 14.12 -20.29
CA ASP A 138 7.20 12.78 -19.89
C ASP A 138 7.08 12.73 -18.35
N SER A 139 5.95 12.27 -17.83
CA SER A 139 5.72 12.11 -16.39
C SER A 139 6.67 11.08 -15.77
N ASN A 140 7.22 10.14 -16.55
CA ASN A 140 8.25 9.22 -16.07
C ASN A 140 9.57 9.94 -15.74
N VAL A 141 9.87 11.06 -16.39
CA VAL A 141 11.03 11.91 -16.03
C VAL A 141 10.78 12.55 -14.67
N VAL A 142 9.56 13.07 -14.45
CA VAL A 142 9.16 13.64 -13.14
C VAL A 142 9.26 12.58 -12.04
N LEU A 143 8.69 11.39 -12.27
CA LEU A 143 8.75 10.28 -11.34
C LEU A 143 10.20 9.90 -10.99
N SER A 144 11.06 9.76 -12.00
CA SER A 144 12.46 9.36 -11.82
C SER A 144 13.27 10.42 -11.09
N GLU A 145 13.09 11.70 -11.43
CA GLU A 145 13.84 12.79 -10.83
C GLU A 145 13.40 13.04 -9.38
N ILE A 146 12.09 12.98 -9.09
CA ILE A 146 11.60 13.04 -7.71
C ILE A 146 12.15 11.86 -6.90
N SER A 147 12.09 10.63 -7.44
CA SER A 147 12.64 9.44 -6.77
C SER A 147 14.11 9.65 -6.42
N ARG A 148 14.90 10.22 -7.34
CA ARG A 148 16.32 10.52 -7.12
C ARG A 148 16.53 11.60 -6.06
N LEU A 149 15.73 12.67 -6.06
CA LEU A 149 15.87 13.80 -5.14
C LEU A 149 15.53 13.43 -3.69
N ILE A 150 14.60 12.49 -3.50
CA ILE A 150 14.19 12.03 -2.16
C ILE A 150 14.88 10.74 -1.71
N ASP A 151 15.84 10.23 -2.49
CA ASP A 151 16.48 8.93 -2.28
C ASP A 151 15.45 7.81 -2.07
N TYR A 152 14.43 7.75 -2.93
CA TYR A 152 13.30 6.84 -2.77
C TYR A 152 13.73 5.37 -2.87
N THR A 153 13.44 4.59 -1.82
CA THR A 153 13.76 3.16 -1.75
C THR A 153 12.52 2.26 -1.82
N GLY A 154 11.35 2.80 -2.16
CA GLY A 154 10.13 2.01 -2.24
C GLY A 154 10.16 1.05 -3.43
N GLU A 155 9.72 -0.19 -3.20
CA GLU A 155 9.79 -1.28 -4.20
C GLU A 155 8.75 -1.13 -5.32
N ALA A 156 7.65 -0.41 -5.06
CA ALA A 156 6.55 -0.22 -5.98
C ALA A 156 6.41 1.25 -6.41
N GLN A 157 6.16 1.46 -7.71
CA GLN A 157 5.73 2.75 -8.24
C GLN A 157 4.25 2.95 -7.95
N ARG A 158 3.91 4.12 -7.40
CA ARG A 158 2.56 4.45 -6.99
C ARG A 158 2.11 5.69 -7.75
N PHE A 159 1.10 5.51 -8.58
CA PHE A 159 0.55 6.61 -9.38
C PHE A 159 -0.93 6.38 -9.65
N TRP A 160 -1.60 7.46 -10.01
CA TRP A 160 -2.96 7.45 -10.54
C TRP A 160 -3.04 8.42 -11.71
N GLN A 161 -3.81 8.04 -12.74
CA GLN A 161 -4.10 8.90 -13.88
C GLN A 161 -5.61 9.09 -13.95
N GLY A 162 -6.04 10.33 -13.76
CA GLY A 162 -7.42 10.75 -13.94
C GLY A 162 -7.61 11.57 -15.22
N ASP A 163 -8.82 12.09 -15.39
CA ASP A 163 -9.18 12.87 -16.58
C ASP A 163 -8.48 14.23 -16.64
N THR A 164 -8.14 14.81 -15.48
CA THR A 164 -7.60 16.17 -15.39
C THR A 164 -6.22 16.25 -14.76
N GLU A 165 -5.74 15.17 -14.13
CA GLU A 165 -4.48 15.16 -13.38
C GLU A 165 -3.81 13.79 -13.44
N THR A 166 -2.48 13.78 -13.27
CA THR A 166 -1.69 12.58 -12.99
C THR A 166 -1.01 12.72 -11.63
N ALA A 167 -1.28 11.78 -10.73
CA ALA A 167 -0.73 11.77 -9.39
C ALA A 167 0.43 10.79 -9.26
N LEU A 168 1.49 11.22 -8.56
CA LEU A 168 2.64 10.42 -8.18
C LEU A 168 2.73 10.40 -6.65
N TYR A 169 2.90 9.22 -6.06
CA TYR A 169 2.93 9.05 -4.61
C TYR A 169 4.25 8.47 -4.14
N PHE A 170 4.78 9.04 -3.07
CA PHE A 170 6.01 8.58 -2.43
C PHE A 170 5.81 8.52 -0.92
N TYR A 171 6.45 7.56 -0.30
CA TYR A 171 6.40 7.32 1.14
C TYR A 171 7.82 7.24 1.72
N GLY A 172 8.11 8.05 2.72
CA GLY A 172 9.45 8.23 3.27
C GLY A 172 9.44 8.61 4.75
N GLU A 173 10.60 8.98 5.28
CA GLU A 173 10.74 9.30 6.72
C GLU A 173 10.11 10.65 7.09
N SER A 174 10.03 11.60 6.14
CA SER A 174 9.47 12.92 6.41
C SER A 174 8.94 13.62 5.15
N PHE A 175 7.67 13.98 5.17
CA PHE A 175 6.98 14.82 4.20
C PHE A 175 7.69 16.15 3.99
N GLU A 176 8.03 16.86 5.06
CA GLU A 176 8.69 18.17 4.96
C GLU A 176 10.09 18.05 4.33
N GLN A 177 10.83 16.98 4.61
CA GLN A 177 12.12 16.73 3.96
C GLN A 177 11.96 16.39 2.49
N MET A 178 11.03 15.49 2.13
CA MET A 178 10.73 15.15 0.74
C MET A 178 10.28 16.38 -0.05
N LYS A 179 9.35 17.17 0.50
CA LYS A 179 8.85 18.40 -0.11
C LYS A 179 9.95 19.42 -0.34
N LYS A 180 10.85 19.61 0.65
CA LYS A 180 12.00 20.50 0.51
C LYS A 180 12.96 20.01 -0.59
N ALA A 181 13.23 18.71 -0.67
CA ALA A 181 14.14 18.14 -1.64
C ALA A 181 13.67 18.31 -3.10
N ILE A 182 12.36 18.28 -3.34
CA ILE A 182 11.78 18.42 -4.69
C ILE A 182 11.44 19.87 -5.06
N ALA A 183 11.59 20.84 -4.16
CA ALA A 183 11.08 22.20 -4.34
C ALA A 183 11.66 22.93 -5.56
N GLU A 184 12.97 22.80 -5.81
CA GLU A 184 13.60 23.42 -6.98
C GLU A 184 13.11 22.78 -8.29
N PHE A 185 13.06 21.46 -8.33
CA PHE A 185 12.63 20.74 -9.53
C PHE A 185 11.16 21.02 -9.87
N THR A 186 10.28 20.93 -8.87
CA THR A 186 8.83 21.15 -9.05
C THR A 186 8.46 22.58 -9.42
N THR A 187 9.34 23.56 -9.16
CA THR A 187 9.12 24.97 -9.56
C THR A 187 9.74 25.32 -10.92
N THR A 188 10.61 24.47 -11.46
CA THR A 188 11.37 24.76 -12.69
C THR A 188 11.02 23.84 -13.86
N TYR A 189 10.55 22.62 -13.59
CA TYR A 189 10.21 21.67 -14.64
C TYR A 189 8.83 21.97 -15.25
N PRO A 190 8.69 22.08 -16.60
CA PRO A 190 7.45 22.51 -17.24
C PRO A 190 6.21 21.69 -16.85
N LEU A 191 6.33 20.36 -16.75
CA LEU A 191 5.21 19.48 -16.40
C LEU A 191 4.76 19.60 -14.94
N CYS A 192 5.59 20.22 -14.08
CA CYS A 192 5.25 20.49 -12.69
C CYS A 192 4.56 21.85 -12.49
N GLN A 193 4.39 22.64 -13.56
CA GLN A 193 3.61 23.87 -13.47
C GLN A 193 2.17 23.55 -13.05
N ASN A 194 1.64 24.35 -12.11
CA ASN A 194 0.35 24.15 -11.44
C ASN A 194 0.24 22.88 -10.56
N ALA A 195 1.33 22.11 -10.40
CA ALA A 195 1.26 20.88 -9.61
C ALA A 195 0.88 21.17 -8.16
N ARG A 196 -0.05 20.38 -7.61
CA ARG A 196 -0.38 20.41 -6.18
C ARG A 196 0.44 19.36 -5.45
N ILE A 197 1.03 19.77 -4.34
CA ILE A 197 1.83 18.93 -3.46
C ILE A 197 1.13 18.84 -2.11
N ILE A 198 0.71 17.65 -1.72
CA ILE A 198 -0.04 17.41 -0.48
C ILE A 198 0.59 16.29 0.34
N GLN A 199 0.39 16.34 1.66
CA GLN A 199 0.71 15.22 2.54
C GLN A 199 -0.43 14.19 2.47
N ILE A 200 -0.07 12.92 2.31
CA ILE A 200 -1.04 11.80 2.18
C ILE A 200 -0.92 10.77 3.32
N ALA A 201 0.15 10.87 4.13
CA ALA A 201 0.35 10.12 5.36
C ALA A 201 1.24 10.91 6.32
#